data_AF-A0A9D7NJL5-F1
#
_entry.id   AF-A0A9D7NJL5-F1
#
_cell.length_a   1.000
_cell.length_b   1.000
_cell.length_c   1.000
_cell.angle_alpha   90.00
_cell.angle_beta   90.00
_cell.angle_gamma   90.00
#
_symmetry.space_group_name_H-M   'P 1'
#
loop_
_entity.id
_entity.type
_entity.pdbx_description
1 polymer ?
#
loop_
_entity_poly.entity_id
_entity_poly.type
_entity_poly.pdbx_seq_one_letter_code
_entity_poly.pdbx_strand_id
1 'polypeptide(L)'
;MKQKLLHRLGENLDYAIMNGQMIGVPVGHHVMKIDAFDGCYNASTFCFEFEVKDKIAPVMKCDDDLHISLSNANGYVNGYAQVTADDIDEGSWDNCKLACIAVRRNVPTACSELYPKRLRLQRQRQN
;
A
#
# COMPACT_ATOMS: atom_id res chain seq x y z
N MET A 1 -4.76 18.98 29.13
CA MET A 1 -5.43 17.89 28.39
C MET A 1 -4.35 16.95 27.89
N LYS A 2 -4.49 15.64 28.13
CA LYS A 2 -3.57 14.63 27.58
C LYS A 2 -4.31 13.89 26.46
N GLN A 3 -3.64 13.67 25.34
CA GLN A 3 -4.18 12.98 24.17
C GLN A 3 -3.30 11.77 23.90
N LYS A 4 -3.90 10.58 23.77
CA LYS A 4 -3.22 9.32 23.54
C LYS A 4 -3.91 8.55 22.43
N LEU A 5 -3.16 7.81 21.62
CA LEU A 5 -3.72 6.90 20.61
C LEU A 5 -3.66 5.45 21.12
N LEU A 6 -4.75 4.72 20.95
CA LEU A 6 -4.84 3.31 21.23
C LEU A 6 -4.85 2.54 19.90
N HIS A 7 -3.95 1.56 19.73
CA HIS A 7 -3.93 0.63 18.59
C HIS A 7 -4.64 -0.70 18.94
N ARG A 8 -4.80 -1.63 17.97
CA ARG A 8 -5.34 -2.97 18.22
C ARG A 8 -4.56 -3.63 19.38
N LEU A 9 -5.32 -4.07 20.40
CA LEU A 9 -4.88 -4.69 21.68
C LEU A 9 -4.49 -3.73 22.83
N GLY A 10 -5.19 -2.61 23.01
CA GLY A 10 -5.23 -1.91 24.33
C GLY A 10 -3.90 -1.25 24.76
N GLU A 11 -2.90 -1.19 23.89
CA GLU A 11 -1.65 -0.48 24.14
C GLU A 11 -1.83 1.02 23.91
N ASN A 12 -1.35 1.82 24.87
CA ASN A 12 -1.32 3.28 24.77
C ASN A 12 -0.04 3.71 24.06
N LEU A 13 -0.18 4.32 22.88
CA LEU A 13 0.88 5.00 22.17
C LEU A 13 0.66 6.52 22.27
N ASP A 14 1.65 7.19 22.85
CA ASP A 14 1.65 8.64 22.96
C ASP A 14 2.26 9.23 21.68
N TYR A 15 1.41 9.66 20.75
CA TYR A 15 1.86 10.35 19.54
C TYR A 15 1.99 11.85 19.80
N ALA A 16 3.03 12.46 19.23
CA ALA A 16 3.21 13.90 19.29
C ALA A 16 2.12 14.60 18.47
N ILE A 17 1.46 15.58 19.10
CA ILE A 17 0.52 16.47 18.45
C ILE A 17 1.16 17.85 18.38
N MET A 18 1.50 18.27 17.18
CA MET A 18 2.13 19.56 16.92
C MET A 18 1.16 20.41 16.11
N ASN A 19 0.83 21.61 16.60
CA ASN A 19 -0.11 22.53 15.95
C ASN A 19 -1.48 21.90 15.61
N GLY A 20 -1.96 20.98 16.46
CA GLY A 20 -3.25 20.29 16.25
C GLY A 20 -3.22 19.15 15.24
N GLN A 21 -2.04 18.76 14.73
CA GLN A 21 -1.88 17.58 13.88
C GLN A 21 -1.13 16.46 14.59
N MET A 22 -1.66 15.24 14.47
CA MET A 22 -0.95 14.01 14.81
C MET A 22 0.02 13.67 13.68
N ILE A 23 1.26 13.31 14.02
CA ILE A 23 2.28 12.88 13.06
C ILE A 23 2.68 11.44 13.35
N GLY A 24 2.92 10.65 12.29
CA GLY A 24 3.47 9.30 12.41
C GLY A 24 2.45 8.21 12.79
N VAL A 25 1.16 8.47 12.66
CA VAL A 25 0.12 7.46 12.90
C VAL A 25 0.12 6.45 11.73
N PRO A 26 0.27 5.14 11.98
CA PRO A 26 0.32 4.14 10.90
C PRO A 26 -1.06 3.94 10.25
N VAL A 27 -1.07 3.36 9.05
CA VAL A 27 -2.31 2.99 8.34
C VAL A 27 -3.11 1.97 9.15
N GLY A 28 -4.43 2.13 9.19
CA GLY A 28 -5.35 1.20 9.85
C GLY A 28 -6.36 1.87 10.78
N HIS A 29 -7.03 1.05 11.60
CA HIS A 29 -8.02 1.48 12.58
C HIS A 29 -7.38 1.86 13.90
N HIS A 30 -7.77 3.02 14.43
CA HIS A 30 -7.26 3.55 15.69
C HIS A 30 -8.37 4.15 16.54
N VAL A 31 -8.11 4.22 17.84
CA VAL A 31 -8.98 4.93 18.79
C VAL A 31 -8.18 6.04 19.45
N MET A 32 -8.63 7.28 19.30
CA MET A 32 -8.09 8.41 20.06
C MET A 32 -8.77 8.47 21.41
N LYS A 33 -7.97 8.53 22.49
CA LYS A 33 -8.43 8.79 23.85
C LYS A 33 -8.00 10.20 24.28
N ILE A 34 -8.97 10.99 24.70
CA ILE A 34 -8.77 12.36 25.18
C ILE A 34 -9.15 12.41 26.66
N ASP A 35 -8.18 12.79 27.51
CA ASP A 35 -8.40 13.02 28.92
C ASP A 35 -8.33 14.53 29.22
N ALA A 36 -9.48 15.08 29.63
CA ALA A 36 -9.64 16.48 30.01
C ALA A 36 -9.69 16.62 31.54
N PHE A 37 -9.08 17.70 32.04
CA PHE A 37 -9.05 18.06 33.47
C PHE A 37 -9.25 19.56 33.58
N ASP A 38 -10.17 19.99 34.45
CA ASP A 38 -10.59 21.40 34.55
C ASP A 38 -9.91 22.19 35.68
N GLY A 39 -8.97 21.58 36.42
CA GLY A 39 -8.30 22.23 37.55
C GLY A 39 -9.09 22.14 38.87
N CYS A 40 -10.38 21.84 38.82
CA CYS A 40 -11.28 21.69 39.96
C CYS A 40 -11.49 20.22 40.34
N TYR A 41 -10.55 19.34 39.96
CA TYR A 41 -10.62 17.88 40.13
C TYR A 41 -11.69 17.17 39.30
N ASN A 42 -12.40 17.84 38.39
CA ASN A 42 -13.25 17.13 37.44
C ASN A 42 -12.40 16.60 36.29
N ALA A 43 -12.60 15.33 35.96
CA ALA A 43 -11.97 14.68 34.83
C ALA A 43 -13.04 14.08 33.92
N SER A 44 -12.82 14.17 32.61
CA SER A 44 -13.64 13.46 31.62
C SER A 44 -12.76 12.81 30.58
N THR A 45 -13.20 11.64 30.13
CA THR A 45 -12.54 10.86 29.08
C THR A 45 -13.49 10.76 27.90
N PHE A 46 -12.97 11.01 26.70
CA PHE A 46 -13.69 10.83 25.45
C PHE A 46 -12.88 9.96 24.49
N CYS A 47 -13.56 9.04 23.81
CA CYS A 47 -12.95 8.14 22.82
C CYS A 47 -13.57 8.37 21.44
N PHE A 48 -12.73 8.44 20.42
CA PHE A 48 -13.14 8.59 19.02
C PHE A 48 -12.41 7.59 18.13
N GLU A 49 -13.16 6.82 17.35
CA GLU A 49 -12.61 5.85 16.40
C GLU A 49 -12.39 6.48 15.03
N PHE A 50 -11.25 6.19 14.41
CA PHE A 50 -10.95 6.65 13.05
C PHE A 50 -10.07 5.66 12.29
N GLU A 51 -10.07 5.82 10.96
CA GLU A 51 -9.29 4.98 10.04
C GLU A 51 -8.30 5.87 9.28
N VAL A 52 -7.01 5.56 9.38
CA VAL A 52 -5.96 6.18 8.58
C VAL A 52 -5.85 5.41 7.27
N LYS A 53 -6.14 6.10 6.16
CA LYS A 53 -6.05 5.54 4.80
C LYS A 53 -4.81 6.05 4.09
N ASP A 54 -4.07 5.13 3.48
CA ASP A 54 -3.11 5.49 2.46
C ASP A 54 -3.81 5.94 1.17
N LYS A 55 -3.35 7.07 0.63
CA LYS A 55 -3.83 7.72 -0.60
C LYS A 55 -2.70 8.03 -1.58
N ILE A 56 -1.46 7.70 -1.26
CA ILE A 56 -0.33 7.89 -2.17
C ILE A 56 -0.36 6.73 -3.17
N ALA A 57 -0.23 7.04 -4.46
CA ALA A 57 -0.17 6.01 -5.49
C ALA A 57 1.24 5.38 -5.51
N PRO A 58 1.35 4.06 -5.79
CA PRO A 58 2.64 3.42 -5.99
C PRO A 58 3.45 4.07 -7.12
N VAL A 59 4.77 3.98 -7.01
CA VAL A 59 5.71 4.38 -8.06
C VAL A 59 6.22 3.14 -8.77
N MET A 60 5.97 3.07 -10.09
CA MET A 60 6.54 2.02 -10.94
C MET A 60 7.90 2.43 -11.46
N LYS A 61 8.84 1.50 -11.38
CA LYS A 61 10.13 1.55 -12.08
C LYS A 61 10.19 0.33 -12.99
N CYS A 62 10.15 0.57 -14.29
CA CYS A 62 10.13 -0.49 -15.28
C CYS A 62 11.41 -0.40 -16.11
N ASP A 63 11.97 -1.54 -16.48
CA ASP A 63 12.95 -1.65 -17.55
C ASP A 63 12.27 -1.29 -18.88
N ASP A 64 12.82 -0.28 -19.55
CA ASP A 64 12.33 0.22 -20.84
C ASP A 64 13.04 -0.40 -22.05
N ASP A 65 14.05 -1.26 -21.82
CA ASP A 65 14.88 -1.88 -22.85
C ASP A 65 15.13 -3.38 -22.60
N LEU A 66 14.08 -4.12 -22.22
CA LEU A 66 14.15 -5.57 -22.04
C LEU A 66 14.31 -6.32 -23.38
N HIS A 67 15.51 -6.85 -23.65
CA HIS A 67 15.81 -7.68 -24.83
C HIS A 67 15.79 -9.17 -24.52
N ILE A 68 14.93 -9.93 -25.22
CA ILE A 68 14.85 -11.39 -25.10
C ILE A 68 15.29 -12.05 -26.41
N SER A 69 16.37 -12.81 -26.34
CA SER A 69 16.87 -13.60 -27.48
C SER A 69 16.32 -15.02 -27.44
N LEU A 70 15.64 -15.43 -28.52
CA LEU A 70 15.14 -16.78 -28.68
C LEU A 70 16.15 -17.62 -29.46
N SER A 71 16.58 -18.74 -28.89
CA SER A 71 17.43 -19.71 -29.59
C SER A 71 16.85 -21.11 -29.51
N ASN A 72 17.16 -21.94 -30.52
CA ASN A 72 16.83 -23.36 -30.51
C ASN A 72 17.90 -24.19 -29.77
N ALA A 73 18.45 -23.64 -28.68
CA ALA A 73 19.40 -24.35 -27.84
C ALA A 73 18.69 -25.44 -27.02
N ASN A 74 19.44 -26.46 -26.58
CA ASN A 74 18.96 -27.52 -25.68
C ASN A 74 17.76 -28.36 -26.20
N GLY A 75 17.61 -28.51 -27.52
CA GLY A 75 16.60 -29.39 -28.12
C GLY A 75 15.18 -28.80 -28.15
N TYR A 76 15.00 -27.54 -27.76
CA TYR A 76 13.75 -26.82 -27.96
C TYR A 76 13.61 -26.42 -29.43
N VAL A 77 12.54 -26.89 -30.05
CA VAL A 77 12.13 -26.50 -31.40
C VAL A 77 11.05 -25.42 -31.23
N ASN A 78 11.17 -24.31 -31.94
CA ASN A 78 10.24 -23.16 -31.99
C ASN A 78 10.48 -21.98 -31.03
N GLY A 79 11.60 -21.94 -30.29
CA GLY A 79 12.05 -20.76 -29.52
C GLY A 79 10.96 -20.07 -28.69
N TYR A 80 10.75 -20.51 -27.45
CA TYR A 80 9.80 -19.86 -26.54
C TYR A 80 10.53 -19.11 -25.42
N ALA A 81 10.00 -17.95 -25.04
CA ALA A 81 10.39 -17.25 -23.82
C ALA A 81 9.15 -16.82 -23.05
N GLN A 82 9.30 -16.79 -21.73
CA GLN A 82 8.32 -16.26 -20.81
C GLN A 82 8.95 -15.06 -20.11
N VAL A 83 8.23 -13.94 -20.12
CA VAL A 83 8.59 -12.73 -19.38
C VAL A 83 7.64 -12.61 -18.20
N THR A 84 8.21 -12.48 -17.01
CA THR A 84 7.52 -12.28 -15.75
C THR A 84 7.46 -10.79 -15.40
N ALA A 85 6.74 -10.45 -14.33
CA ALA A 85 6.74 -9.07 -13.85
C ALA A 85 8.09 -8.68 -13.24
N ASP A 86 8.79 -9.64 -12.64
CA ASP A 86 10.09 -9.44 -12.01
C ASP A 86 11.18 -9.13 -13.04
N ASP A 87 11.08 -9.69 -14.26
CA ASP A 87 11.99 -9.37 -15.38
C ASP A 87 11.88 -7.91 -15.86
N ILE A 88 10.80 -7.21 -15.51
CA ILE A 88 10.52 -5.82 -15.92
C ILE A 88 10.68 -4.86 -14.74
N ASP A 89 10.59 -5.34 -13.50
CA ASP A 89 10.58 -4.49 -12.32
C ASP A 89 11.99 -4.07 -11.88
N GLU A 90 12.26 -2.77 -11.88
CA GLU A 90 13.54 -2.18 -11.42
C GLU A 90 13.44 -1.59 -10.00
N GLY A 91 12.62 -2.21 -9.15
CA GLY A 91 12.40 -1.76 -7.79
C GLY A 91 11.29 -0.73 -7.69
N SER A 92 10.13 -1.06 -8.26
CA SER A 92 8.87 -0.39 -7.96
C SER A 92 8.61 -0.40 -6.45
N TRP A 93 8.03 0.69 -5.94
CA TRP A 93 7.85 0.84 -4.50
C TRP A 93 6.60 1.64 -4.16
N ASP A 94 6.17 1.46 -2.92
CA ASP A 94 5.05 2.18 -2.32
C ASP A 94 5.34 2.42 -0.84
N ASN A 95 4.87 3.54 -0.30
CA ASN A 95 5.14 3.91 1.10
C ASN A 95 4.48 2.95 2.12
N CYS A 96 3.45 2.20 1.71
CA CYS A 96 2.67 1.32 2.59
C CYS A 96 2.73 -0.17 2.18
N LYS A 97 3.74 -0.52 1.36
CA LYS A 97 3.97 -1.83 0.72
C LYS A 97 3.06 -2.11 -0.48
N LEU A 98 3.66 -2.70 -1.51
CA LEU A 98 2.96 -3.19 -2.68
C LEU A 98 2.19 -4.47 -2.35
N ALA A 99 0.95 -4.59 -2.87
CA ALA A 99 0.19 -5.84 -2.76
C ALA A 99 0.70 -6.93 -3.69
N CYS A 100 0.91 -6.53 -4.94
CA CYS A 100 1.38 -7.38 -6.01
C CYS A 100 1.91 -6.49 -7.13
N ILE A 101 2.85 -7.03 -7.89
CA ILE A 101 3.34 -6.47 -9.14
C ILE A 101 2.93 -7.45 -10.23
N ALA A 102 2.45 -6.91 -11.35
CA ALA A 102 2.06 -7.74 -12.46
C ALA A 102 2.10 -6.96 -13.76
N VAL A 103 2.52 -7.64 -14.84
CA VAL A 103 2.68 -7.06 -16.16
C VAL A 103 1.65 -7.61 -17.14
N ARG A 104 1.29 -6.83 -18.15
CA ARG A 104 0.46 -7.27 -19.26
C ARG A 104 0.95 -6.68 -20.57
N ARG A 105 0.72 -7.39 -21.67
CA ARG A 105 0.90 -6.85 -23.02
C ARG A 105 -0.05 -5.68 -23.24
N ASN A 106 0.42 -4.66 -23.95
CA ASN A 106 -0.46 -3.60 -24.45
C ASN A 106 -1.31 -4.17 -25.60
N VAL A 107 -2.55 -4.54 -25.30
CA VAL A 107 -3.50 -5.07 -26.29
C VAL A 107 -4.59 -4.02 -26.57
N PRO A 108 -5.05 -3.89 -27.82
CA PRO A 108 -6.17 -2.99 -28.14
C PRO A 108 -7.40 -3.30 -27.28
N THR A 109 -8.21 -2.30 -26.98
CA THR A 109 -9.40 -2.42 -26.12
C THR A 109 -10.34 -3.53 -26.58
N ALA A 110 -10.49 -3.72 -27.90
CA ALA A 110 -11.29 -4.78 -28.49
C ALA A 110 -10.83 -6.21 -28.12
N CYS A 111 -9.54 -6.39 -27.79
CA CYS A 111 -8.97 -7.67 -27.35
C CYS A 111 -8.92 -7.83 -25.83
N SER A 112 -9.28 -6.78 -25.07
CA SER A 112 -9.21 -6.77 -23.59
C SER A 112 -10.46 -7.32 -22.90
N GLU A 113 -11.56 -7.50 -23.64
CA GLU A 113 -12.84 -7.98 -23.09
C GLU A 113 -12.95 -9.52 -22.99
N LEU A 114 -12.05 -10.26 -23.65
CA LEU A 114 -12.03 -11.74 -23.63
C LEU A 114 -11.24 -12.35 -22.45
N TYR A 115 -10.57 -11.53 -21.63
CA TYR A 115 -9.89 -11.98 -20.42
C TYR A 115 -10.11 -10.95 -19.30
N PRO A 116 -11.12 -11.10 -18.43
CA PRO A 116 -11.39 -10.16 -17.35
C PRO A 116 -10.40 -10.37 -16.21
N LYS A 117 -9.14 -10.00 -16.42
CA LYS A 117 -8.22 -9.67 -15.34
C LYS A 117 -7.68 -8.28 -15.57
N ARG A 118 -8.39 -7.30 -15.01
CA ARG A 118 -7.87 -5.94 -14.80
C ARG A 118 -6.64 -6.04 -13.92
N LEU A 119 -5.48 -6.20 -14.55
CA LEU A 119 -4.17 -6.07 -13.93
C LEU A 119 -3.93 -4.58 -13.68
N ARG A 120 -4.17 -4.19 -12.44
CA ARG A 120 -3.76 -2.91 -11.86
C ARG A 120 -2.79 -3.25 -10.72
N LEU A 121 -1.81 -2.39 -10.47
CA LEU A 121 -1.33 -2.26 -9.10
C LEU A 121 -2.55 -1.93 -8.25
N GLN A 122 -2.93 -2.86 -7.41
CA GLN A 122 -3.91 -2.59 -6.40
C GLN A 122 -3.12 -2.42 -5.12
N ARG A 123 -3.42 -1.34 -4.37
CA ARG A 123 -3.00 -1.27 -2.97
C ARG A 123 -3.41 -2.56 -2.28
N GLN A 124 -2.70 -2.97 -1.22
CA GLN A 124 -3.32 -3.96 -0.33
C GLN A 124 -4.56 -3.28 0.24
N ARG A 125 -5.73 -3.90 0.10
CA ARG A 125 -6.87 -3.54 0.95
C ARG A 125 -6.47 -3.96 2.37
N GLN A 126 -5.70 -3.12 3.04
CA GLN A 126 -5.49 -3.22 4.48
C GLN A 126 -6.81 -2.76 5.10
N ASN A 127 -7.62 -3.75 5.49
CA ASN A 127 -8.76 -3.60 6.38
C ASN A 127 -8.26 -3.42 7.82
#